data_AF-A0AAV4JQJ6-F1
#
_entry.id   AF-A0AAV4JQJ6-F1
#
_cell.length_a   1.000
_cell.length_b   1.000
_cell.length_c   1.000
_cell.angle_alpha   90.00
_cell.angle_beta   90.00
_cell.angle_gamma   90.00
#
_symmetry.space_group_name_H-M   'P 1'
#
loop_
_entity.id
_entity.type
_entity.pdbx_description
1 polymer ?
#
loop_
_entity_poly.entity_id
_entity_poly.type
_entity_poly.pdbx_seq_one_letter_code
_entity_poly.pdbx_strand_id
1 'polypeptide(L)'
;MSGETPGTYTFNNLYPAVKRSVREDKRKYLGGLAQDAENAAANGNLREVYSITKRLSGKCQSGDKPIRARDGKLLTIQEEQKNRWKEHFAELLNRPPPDNPPYIEPTEVDLEIDLEPPSTREILGAIKKQQLRNNKAAEPDGIPRDAIKGSAESSAKALTGLFQRIWTTEVFPQEWKEGHIVKLPKKENLQECRHYRGITLLSVPGKEFNRVILERLKVALDGKLREEQAGFRKLNHVQTK
;
A
#
# COMPACT_ATOMS: atom_id res chain seq x y z
N MET A 1 -63.13 -6.67 -49.99
CA MET A 1 -62.11 -5.83 -49.32
C MET A 1 -61.60 -6.59 -48.12
N SER A 2 -60.55 -7.36 -48.32
CA SER A 2 -59.86 -8.16 -47.31
C SER A 2 -58.97 -7.23 -46.47
N GLY A 3 -59.38 -6.99 -45.23
CA GLY A 3 -58.54 -6.34 -44.22
C GLY A 3 -57.71 -7.38 -43.50
N GLU A 4 -56.40 -7.39 -43.74
CA GLU A 4 -55.45 -8.11 -42.90
C GLU A 4 -55.21 -7.31 -41.62
N THR A 5 -55.39 -7.96 -40.46
CA THR A 5 -54.92 -7.44 -39.17
C THR A 5 -53.63 -8.17 -38.78
N PRO A 6 -52.61 -7.48 -38.22
CA PRO A 6 -51.32 -8.08 -37.94
C PRO A 6 -51.39 -9.00 -36.72
N GLY A 7 -51.15 -10.31 -36.93
CA GLY A 7 -51.12 -11.32 -35.89
C GLY A 7 -49.94 -11.16 -34.93
N THR A 8 -50.29 -10.83 -33.69
CA THR A 8 -49.56 -10.96 -32.42
C THR A 8 -48.36 -11.91 -32.40
N TYR A 9 -47.14 -11.36 -32.42
CA TYR A 9 -45.92 -12.07 -32.03
C TYR A 9 -45.99 -12.42 -30.53
N THR A 10 -46.15 -13.71 -30.22
CA THR A 10 -46.25 -14.20 -28.84
C THR A 10 -44.88 -14.16 -28.13
N PHE A 11 -44.85 -13.67 -26.89
CA PHE A 11 -43.69 -13.53 -26.00
C PHE A 11 -42.78 -14.79 -25.93
N ASN A 12 -43.35 -15.97 -26.17
CA ASN A 12 -42.66 -17.26 -26.18
C ASN A 12 -41.66 -17.46 -27.34
N ASN A 13 -41.84 -16.78 -28.48
CA ASN A 13 -40.94 -16.90 -29.63
C ASN A 13 -39.74 -15.95 -29.58
N LEU A 14 -39.84 -14.85 -28.81
CA LEU A 14 -38.77 -13.85 -28.69
C LEU A 14 -37.77 -14.20 -27.57
N TYR A 15 -38.20 -14.90 -26.52
CA TYR A 15 -37.35 -15.24 -25.38
C TYR A 15 -36.10 -16.10 -25.72
N PRO A 16 -36.18 -17.14 -26.59
CA PRO A 16 -35.00 -17.89 -27.03
C PRO A 16 -34.03 -17.04 -27.86
N ALA A 17 -34.54 -16.14 -28.69
CA ALA A 17 -33.74 -15.25 -29.52
C ALA A 17 -32.97 -14.22 -28.66
N VAL A 18 -33.65 -13.62 -27.68
CA VAL A 18 -33.02 -12.73 -26.68
C VAL A 18 -31.95 -13.47 -25.87
N LYS A 19 -32.21 -14.70 -25.42
CA LYS A 19 -31.20 -15.52 -24.74
C LYS A 19 -29.98 -15.81 -25.61
N ARG A 20 -30.17 -16.04 -26.91
CA ARG A 20 -29.07 -16.27 -27.85
C ARG A 20 -28.22 -15.01 -28.03
N SER A 21 -28.86 -13.86 -28.26
CA SER A 21 -28.19 -12.56 -28.37
C SER A 21 -27.39 -12.22 -27.10
N VAL A 22 -27.98 -12.38 -25.90
CA VAL A 22 -27.26 -12.14 -24.63
C VAL A 22 -26.02 -13.05 -24.47
N ARG A 23 -26.10 -14.31 -24.93
CA ARG A 23 -24.95 -15.23 -24.90
C ARG A 23 -23.88 -14.83 -25.90
N GLU A 24 -24.27 -14.38 -27.09
CA GLU A 24 -23.36 -13.87 -28.11
C GLU A 24 -22.65 -12.61 -27.64
N ASP A 25 -23.38 -11.64 -27.08
CA ASP A 25 -22.81 -10.42 -26.52
C ASP A 25 -21.86 -10.71 -25.37
N LYS A 26 -22.23 -11.61 -24.45
CA LYS A 26 -21.35 -12.06 -23.36
C LYS A 26 -20.08 -12.72 -23.91
N ARG A 27 -20.18 -13.56 -24.94
CA ARG A 27 -19.02 -14.22 -25.56
C ARG A 27 -18.12 -13.20 -26.24
N LYS A 28 -18.69 -12.22 -26.96
CA LYS A 28 -17.95 -11.14 -27.61
C LYS A 28 -17.22 -10.27 -26.59
N TYR A 29 -17.89 -9.91 -25.50
CA TYR A 29 -17.28 -9.18 -24.39
C TYR A 29 -16.12 -9.95 -23.75
N LEU A 30 -16.32 -11.22 -23.39
CA LEU A 30 -15.27 -12.05 -22.81
C LEU A 30 -14.11 -12.30 -23.78
N GLY A 31 -14.40 -12.45 -25.07
CA GLY A 31 -13.38 -12.58 -26.12
C GLY A 31 -12.53 -11.31 -26.26
N GLY A 32 -13.15 -10.13 -26.24
CA GLY A 32 -12.41 -8.86 -26.22
C GLY A 32 -11.49 -8.73 -25.02
N LEU A 33 -11.97 -9.09 -23.83
CA LEU A 33 -11.14 -9.13 -22.63
C LEU A 33 -9.97 -10.10 -22.73
N ALA A 34 -10.17 -11.28 -23.31
CA ALA A 34 -9.07 -12.23 -23.51
C ALA A 34 -8.01 -11.66 -24.46
N GLN A 35 -8.43 -11.01 -25.54
CA GLN A 35 -7.51 -10.35 -26.48
C GLN A 35 -6.71 -9.22 -25.83
N ASP A 36 -7.37 -8.40 -25.00
CA ASP A 36 -6.69 -7.34 -24.24
C ASP A 36 -5.63 -7.91 -23.28
N ALA A 37 -5.91 -9.07 -22.66
CA ALA A 37 -4.94 -9.75 -21.81
C ALA A 37 -3.73 -10.27 -22.59
N GLU A 38 -3.95 -10.83 -23.78
CA GLU A 38 -2.88 -11.28 -24.68
C GLU A 38 -1.98 -10.12 -25.12
N ASN A 39 -2.60 -9.00 -25.52
CA ASN A 39 -1.88 -7.78 -25.91
C ASN A 39 -1.05 -7.22 -24.74
N ALA A 40 -1.62 -7.20 -23.54
CA ALA A 40 -0.92 -6.78 -22.33
C ALA A 40 0.26 -7.71 -21.98
N ALA A 41 0.10 -9.02 -22.19
CA ALA A 41 1.17 -10.00 -21.97
C ALA A 41 2.31 -9.82 -22.98
N ALA A 42 1.99 -9.60 -24.26
CA ALA A 42 2.97 -9.33 -25.31
C ALA A 42 3.80 -8.07 -25.01
N ASN A 43 3.18 -7.06 -24.41
CA ASN A 43 3.84 -5.82 -23.99
C ASN A 43 4.57 -5.92 -22.63
N GLY A 44 4.60 -7.10 -22.00
CA GLY A 44 5.21 -7.29 -20.68
C GLY A 44 4.45 -6.61 -19.53
N ASN A 45 3.22 -6.16 -19.74
CA ASN A 45 2.40 -5.46 -18.74
C ASN A 45 1.65 -6.46 -17.84
N LEU A 46 2.39 -7.15 -16.96
CA LEU A 46 1.85 -8.18 -16.05
C LEU A 46 0.70 -7.68 -15.16
N ARG A 47 0.65 -6.38 -14.84
CA ARG A 47 -0.43 -5.80 -14.02
C ARG A 47 -1.76 -5.77 -14.76
N GLU A 48 -1.73 -5.41 -16.03
CA GLU A 48 -2.91 -5.37 -16.88
C GLU A 48 -3.41 -6.77 -17.21
N VAL A 49 -2.49 -7.71 -17.48
CA VAL A 49 -2.83 -9.15 -17.56
C VAL A 49 -3.54 -9.61 -16.29
N TYR A 50 -3.00 -9.29 -15.11
CA TYR A 50 -3.59 -9.67 -13.83
C TYR A 50 -4.96 -9.01 -13.59
N SER A 51 -5.11 -7.72 -13.91
CA SER A 51 -6.38 -7.00 -13.71
C SER A 51 -7.48 -7.57 -14.62
N ILE A 52 -7.15 -7.87 -15.88
CA ILE A 52 -8.07 -8.44 -16.86
C ILE A 52 -8.42 -9.89 -16.48
N THR A 53 -7.43 -10.69 -16.09
CA THR A 53 -7.64 -12.07 -15.63
C THR A 53 -8.53 -12.11 -14.39
N LYS A 54 -8.34 -11.15 -13.46
CA LYS A 54 -9.22 -11.01 -12.29
C LYS A 54 -10.67 -10.71 -12.71
N ARG A 55 -10.87 -9.80 -13.67
CA ARG A 55 -12.18 -9.47 -14.26
C ARG A 55 -12.82 -10.68 -14.96
N LEU A 56 -12.06 -11.42 -15.75
CA LEU A 56 -12.48 -12.65 -16.44
C LEU A 56 -12.86 -13.77 -15.46
N SER A 57 -12.11 -13.93 -14.37
CA SER A 57 -12.32 -14.99 -13.39
C SER A 57 -13.62 -14.86 -12.59
N GLY A 58 -14.28 -13.69 -12.63
CA GLY A 58 -15.48 -13.41 -11.83
C GLY A 58 -15.25 -13.42 -10.31
N LYS A 59 -14.01 -13.64 -9.85
CA LYS A 59 -13.64 -13.63 -8.42
C LYS A 59 -13.53 -12.19 -7.93
N CYS A 60 -14.67 -11.55 -7.74
CA CYS A 60 -14.78 -10.40 -6.85
C CYS A 60 -14.68 -10.93 -5.41
N GLN A 61 -13.50 -10.85 -4.80
CA GLN A 61 -13.43 -10.86 -3.33
C GLN A 61 -14.03 -9.53 -2.84
N SER A 62 -15.35 -9.43 -2.89
CA SER A 62 -16.07 -8.22 -2.54
C SER A 62 -16.99 -8.56 -1.39
N GLY A 63 -16.46 -8.37 -0.19
CA GLY A 63 -17.12 -8.52 1.09
C GLY A 63 -16.07 -8.47 2.18
N ASP A 64 -16.16 -7.49 3.08
CA ASP A 64 -15.40 -7.54 4.33
C ASP A 64 -15.86 -8.81 5.04
N LYS A 65 -14.98 -9.81 5.13
CA LYS A 65 -15.32 -11.09 5.76
C LYS A 65 -15.63 -10.80 7.23
N PRO A 66 -16.71 -11.38 7.78
CA PRO A 66 -17.01 -11.19 9.17
C PRO A 66 -15.85 -11.73 10.02
N ILE A 67 -15.47 -10.95 11.02
CA ILE A 67 -14.35 -11.26 11.92
C ILE A 67 -14.88 -11.76 13.26
N ARG A 68 -14.06 -12.48 14.01
CA ARG A 68 -14.42 -12.96 15.34
C ARG A 68 -13.97 -12.00 16.44
N ALA A 69 -14.82 -11.81 17.43
CA ALA A 69 -14.48 -11.24 18.72
C ALA A 69 -13.56 -12.19 19.50
N ARG A 70 -13.03 -11.71 20.64
CA ARG A 70 -12.11 -12.51 21.49
C ARG A 70 -12.76 -13.78 22.04
N ASP A 71 -14.04 -13.68 22.36
CA ASP A 71 -14.91 -14.76 22.83
C ASP A 71 -15.28 -15.77 21.72
N GLY A 72 -14.82 -15.55 20.48
CA GLY A 72 -15.13 -16.39 19.33
C GLY A 72 -16.45 -16.05 18.63
N LYS A 73 -17.22 -15.07 19.11
CA LYS A 73 -18.48 -14.63 18.49
C LYS A 73 -18.20 -13.98 17.13
N LEU A 74 -19.02 -14.30 16.13
CA LEU A 74 -18.90 -13.71 14.81
C LEU A 74 -19.48 -12.29 14.79
N LEU A 75 -18.66 -11.30 14.43
CA LEU A 75 -19.02 -9.90 14.29
C LEU A 75 -19.40 -9.62 12.83
N THR A 76 -20.66 -9.29 12.60
CA THR A 76 -21.19 -8.95 11.28
C THR A 76 -21.45 -7.45 11.12
N ILE A 77 -21.56 -6.71 12.23
CA ILE A 77 -21.81 -5.26 12.26
C ILE A 77 -20.50 -4.50 12.04
N GLN A 78 -20.48 -3.56 11.10
CA GLN A 78 -19.26 -2.83 10.72
C GLN A 78 -18.60 -2.08 11.88
N GLU A 79 -19.39 -1.46 12.76
CA GLU A 79 -18.87 -0.74 13.93
C GLU A 79 -18.19 -1.67 14.93
N GLU A 80 -18.80 -2.82 15.23
CA GLU A 80 -18.20 -3.85 16.08
C GLU A 80 -16.90 -4.38 15.49
N GLN A 81 -16.88 -4.60 14.16
CA GLN A 81 -15.66 -5.01 13.48
C GLN A 81 -14.56 -3.94 13.58
N LYS A 82 -14.90 -2.66 13.37
CA LYS A 82 -13.96 -1.54 13.52
C LYS A 82 -13.40 -1.46 14.95
N ASN A 83 -14.25 -1.61 15.97
CA ASN A 83 -13.83 -1.62 17.37
C ASN A 83 -12.89 -2.78 17.67
N ARG A 84 -13.21 -3.98 17.16
CA ARG A 84 -12.36 -5.17 17.27
C ARG A 84 -11.00 -4.99 16.60
N TRP A 85 -10.94 -4.30 15.46
CA TRP A 85 -9.68 -3.93 14.80
C TRP A 85 -8.88 -2.91 15.61
N LYS A 86 -9.54 -1.87 16.13
CA LYS A 86 -8.93 -0.84 16.98
C LYS A 86 -8.26 -1.48 18.20
N GLU A 87 -8.99 -2.35 18.89
CA GLU A 87 -8.50 -3.12 20.02
C GLU A 87 -7.28 -3.98 19.65
N HIS A 88 -7.36 -4.74 18.55
CA HIS A 88 -6.25 -5.59 18.10
C HIS A 88 -4.97 -4.81 17.84
N PHE A 89 -5.06 -3.69 17.10
CA PHE A 89 -3.88 -2.89 16.79
C PHE A 89 -3.38 -2.09 17.99
N ALA A 90 -4.26 -1.68 18.91
CA ALA A 90 -3.85 -1.02 20.15
C ALA A 90 -2.95 -1.94 20.99
N GLU A 91 -3.33 -3.20 21.16
CA GLU A 91 -2.51 -4.19 21.89
C GLU A 91 -1.22 -4.56 21.14
N LEU A 92 -1.30 -4.68 19.81
CA LEU A 92 -0.16 -5.08 19.01
C LEU A 92 0.94 -4.01 19.00
N LEU A 93 0.55 -2.72 18.92
CA LEU A 93 1.47 -1.62 18.68
C LEU A 93 1.89 -0.86 19.95
N ASN A 94 1.12 -0.93 21.05
CA ASN A 94 1.39 -0.19 22.28
C ASN A 94 1.75 -1.13 23.45
N ARG A 95 2.67 -2.07 23.21
CA ARG A 95 3.15 -2.97 24.28
C ARG A 95 4.01 -2.18 25.28
N PRO A 96 3.87 -2.45 26.59
CA PRO A 96 4.74 -1.82 27.58
C PRO A 96 6.22 -2.24 27.36
N PRO A 97 7.19 -1.42 27.81
CA PRO A 97 8.59 -1.83 27.85
C PRO A 97 8.77 -3.15 28.61
N PRO A 98 9.76 -3.97 28.25
CA PRO A 98 10.05 -5.20 28.98
C PRO A 98 10.48 -4.87 30.42
N ASP A 99 10.08 -5.72 31.38
CA ASP A 99 10.39 -5.52 32.80
C ASP A 99 11.91 -5.44 33.06
N ASN A 100 12.68 -6.21 32.30
CA ASN A 100 14.14 -6.21 32.34
C ASN A 100 14.71 -5.72 31.01
N PRO A 101 14.92 -4.40 30.83
CA PRO A 101 15.55 -3.88 29.63
C PRO A 101 17.01 -4.34 29.55
N PRO A 102 17.52 -4.62 28.35
CA PRO A 102 18.94 -4.91 28.17
C PRO A 102 19.77 -3.69 28.58
N TYR A 103 20.86 -3.92 29.30
CA TYR A 103 21.86 -2.88 29.54
C TYR A 103 22.58 -2.56 28.24
N ILE A 104 22.56 -1.28 27.84
CA ILE A 104 23.26 -0.79 26.66
C ILE A 104 24.48 -0.03 27.16
N GLU A 105 25.67 -0.56 26.90
CA GLU A 105 26.92 0.14 27.24
C GLU A 105 27.00 1.47 26.47
N PRO A 106 27.28 2.58 27.15
CA PRO A 106 27.53 3.86 26.48
C PRO A 106 28.70 3.72 25.50
N THR A 107 28.53 4.22 24.28
CA THR A 107 29.66 4.35 23.36
C THR A 107 30.49 5.56 23.76
N GLU A 108 31.80 5.39 23.86
CA GLU A 108 32.73 6.51 24.13
C GLU A 108 32.99 7.37 22.88
N VAL A 109 32.65 6.85 21.70
CA VAL A 109 32.91 7.50 20.42
C VAL A 109 31.60 7.92 19.77
N ASP A 110 31.47 9.23 19.53
CA ASP A 110 30.38 9.79 18.77
C ASP A 110 30.40 9.29 17.32
N LEU A 111 29.21 9.14 16.75
CA LEU A 111 29.07 8.82 15.34
C LEU A 111 29.29 10.08 14.50
N GLU A 112 30.12 9.99 13.48
CA GLU A 112 30.32 11.06 12.50
C GLU A 112 29.07 11.21 11.61
N ILE A 113 28.06 11.90 12.14
CA ILE A 113 26.79 12.17 11.47
C ILE A 113 26.69 13.68 11.27
N ASP A 114 26.25 14.09 10.09
CA ASP A 114 25.92 15.48 9.81
C ASP A 114 24.70 15.92 10.63
N LEU A 115 24.89 16.90 11.51
CA LEU A 115 23.87 17.49 12.37
C LEU A 115 23.33 18.83 11.83
N GLU A 116 23.88 19.34 10.73
CA GLU A 116 23.43 20.58 10.11
C GLU A 116 22.04 20.42 9.48
N PRO A 117 21.24 21.49 9.37
CA PRO A 117 19.93 21.41 8.74
C PRO A 117 19.99 20.79 7.32
N PRO A 118 19.05 19.91 6.94
CA PRO A 118 19.02 19.26 5.64
C PRO A 118 19.17 20.23 4.47
N SER A 119 20.09 19.92 3.55
CA SER A 119 20.27 20.69 2.33
C SER A 119 19.27 20.28 1.25
N THR A 120 18.94 21.22 0.35
CA THR A 120 18.10 20.93 -0.83
C THR A 120 18.65 19.77 -1.68
N ARG A 121 19.98 19.61 -1.73
CA ARG A 121 20.64 18.53 -2.48
C ARG A 121 20.36 17.16 -1.86
N GLU A 122 20.42 17.05 -0.54
CA GLU A 122 20.10 15.79 0.17
C GLU A 122 18.64 15.42 -0.01
N ILE A 123 17.74 16.40 0.11
CA ILE A 123 16.29 16.21 -0.07
C ILE A 123 16.00 15.76 -1.50
N LEU A 124 16.59 16.42 -2.51
CA LEU A 124 16.48 16.00 -3.90
C LEU A 124 17.00 14.57 -4.11
N GLY A 125 18.12 14.22 -3.47
CA GLY A 125 18.67 12.88 -3.46
C GLY A 125 17.73 11.84 -2.84
N ALA A 126 17.08 12.18 -1.74
CA ALA A 126 16.08 11.33 -1.08
C ALA A 126 14.87 11.08 -1.99
N ILE A 127 14.32 12.14 -2.59
CA ILE A 127 13.21 12.06 -3.54
C ILE A 127 13.59 11.17 -4.73
N LYS A 128 14.76 11.40 -5.34
CA LYS A 128 15.26 10.60 -6.48
C LYS A 128 15.48 9.12 -6.11
N LYS A 129 16.02 8.82 -4.94
CA LYS A 129 16.17 7.42 -4.48
C LYS A 129 14.82 6.72 -4.27
N GLN A 130 13.77 7.45 -3.91
CA GLN A 130 12.41 6.92 -3.81
C GLN A 130 11.71 6.81 -5.18
N GLN A 131 12.17 7.51 -6.21
CA GLN A 131 11.59 7.45 -7.56
C GLN A 131 11.64 6.05 -8.17
N LEU A 132 12.66 5.24 -7.84
CA LEU A 132 12.83 3.87 -8.31
C LEU A 132 11.71 2.91 -7.86
N ARG A 133 10.83 3.32 -6.95
CA ARG A 133 9.68 2.53 -6.47
C ARG A 133 8.39 3.18 -6.99
N ASN A 134 7.91 2.73 -8.14
CA ASN A 134 6.66 3.20 -8.76
C ASN A 134 5.42 2.53 -8.15
N ASN A 135 4.24 3.12 -8.36
CA ASN A 135 2.93 2.54 -8.02
C ASN A 135 2.66 2.30 -6.52
N LYS A 136 3.04 3.23 -5.64
CA LYS A 136 2.63 3.19 -4.22
C LYS A 136 1.26 3.86 -4.03
N ALA A 137 0.51 3.41 -3.02
CA ALA A 137 -0.77 4.01 -2.67
C ALA A 137 -0.62 5.49 -2.26
N ALA A 138 -1.63 6.31 -2.58
CA ALA A 138 -1.74 7.66 -2.05
C ALA A 138 -1.89 7.61 -0.52
N GLU A 139 -1.27 8.56 0.17
CA GLU A 139 -1.10 8.57 1.61
C GLU A 139 -2.14 9.52 2.27
N PRO A 140 -2.31 9.48 3.60
CA PRO A 140 -3.39 10.18 4.32
C PRO A 140 -3.43 11.70 4.10
N ASP A 141 -2.27 12.29 3.79
CA ASP A 141 -2.08 13.72 3.54
C ASP A 141 -2.61 14.17 2.16
N GLY A 142 -3.13 13.25 1.35
CA GLY A 142 -3.70 13.55 0.04
C GLY A 142 -2.66 13.95 -1.02
N ILE A 143 -1.37 13.92 -0.69
CA ILE A 143 -0.29 14.26 -1.61
C ILE A 143 0.13 12.97 -2.32
N PRO A 144 -0.19 12.79 -3.62
CA PRO A 144 0.27 11.64 -4.34
C PRO A 144 1.78 11.74 -4.51
N ARG A 145 2.47 10.62 -4.28
CA ARG A 145 3.91 10.54 -4.47
C ARG A 145 4.33 10.97 -5.88
N ASP A 146 3.51 10.71 -6.89
CA ASP A 146 3.78 11.07 -8.27
C ASP A 146 3.81 12.58 -8.51
N ALA A 147 3.08 13.38 -7.72
CA ALA A 147 3.17 14.85 -7.79
C ALA A 147 4.56 15.35 -7.33
N ILE A 148 5.09 14.76 -6.26
CA ILE A 148 6.46 15.06 -5.79
C ILE A 148 7.50 14.59 -6.82
N LYS A 149 7.28 13.43 -7.45
CA LYS A 149 8.19 12.91 -8.48
C LYS A 149 8.23 13.78 -9.74
N GLY A 150 7.05 14.15 -10.26
CA GLY A 150 6.93 14.93 -11.49
C GLY A 150 7.55 16.32 -11.40
N SER A 151 7.78 16.81 -10.18
CA SER A 151 8.36 18.12 -9.90
C SER A 151 9.49 18.05 -8.86
N ALA A 152 10.34 17.01 -8.92
CA ALA A 152 11.29 16.69 -7.86
C ALA A 152 12.17 17.86 -7.39
N GLU A 153 12.63 18.71 -8.31
CA GLU A 153 13.45 19.87 -7.98
C GLU A 153 12.66 20.97 -7.26
N SER A 154 11.47 21.30 -7.78
CA SER A 154 10.56 22.25 -7.14
C SER A 154 10.06 21.75 -5.78
N SER A 155 9.72 20.46 -5.71
CA SER A 155 9.33 19.80 -4.47
C SER A 155 10.46 19.79 -3.45
N ALA A 156 11.69 19.51 -3.86
CA ALA A 156 12.84 19.59 -2.97
C ALA A 156 13.01 21.00 -2.41
N LYS A 157 12.97 22.03 -3.26
CA LYS A 157 13.05 23.44 -2.82
C LYS A 157 11.94 23.82 -1.84
N ALA A 158 10.71 23.41 -2.11
CA ALA A 158 9.56 23.67 -1.23
C ALA A 158 9.71 22.95 0.13
N LEU A 159 10.17 21.69 0.12
CA LEU A 159 10.37 20.90 1.33
C LEU A 159 11.58 21.37 2.16
N THR A 160 12.60 21.99 1.56
CA THR A 160 13.78 22.48 2.29
C THR A 160 13.40 23.41 3.43
N GLY A 161 12.60 24.44 3.17
CA GLY A 161 12.22 25.41 4.21
C GLY A 161 11.44 24.74 5.35
N LEU A 162 10.56 23.79 5.02
CA LEU A 162 9.81 23.02 6.01
C LEU A 162 10.75 22.14 6.85
N PHE A 163 11.65 21.39 6.21
CA PHE A 163 12.52 20.45 6.90
C PHE A 163 13.54 21.17 7.78
N GLN A 164 14.10 22.29 7.32
CA GLN A 164 14.99 23.10 8.13
C GLN A 164 14.28 23.69 9.34
N ARG A 165 13.04 24.17 9.17
CA ARG A 165 12.23 24.64 10.29
C ARG A 165 11.95 23.52 11.30
N ILE A 166 11.54 22.35 10.83
CA ILE A 166 11.32 21.17 11.70
C ILE A 166 12.63 20.80 12.42
N TRP A 167 13.77 20.84 11.73
CA TRP A 167 15.07 20.55 12.30
C TRP A 167 15.44 21.50 13.44
N THR A 168 15.24 22.80 13.24
CA THR A 168 15.58 23.83 14.23
C THR A 168 14.59 23.91 15.38
N THR A 169 13.29 23.74 15.12
CA THR A 169 12.26 23.85 16.17
C THR A 169 11.96 22.53 16.86
N GLU A 170 12.39 21.40 16.30
CA GLU A 170 12.06 20.03 16.75
C GLU A 170 10.55 19.75 16.80
N VAL A 171 9.75 20.54 16.07
CA VAL A 171 8.29 20.41 16.03
C VAL A 171 7.86 19.82 14.70
N PHE A 172 7.32 18.61 14.77
CA PHE A 172 6.69 17.94 13.62
C PHE A 172 5.25 18.40 13.40
N PRO A 173 4.79 18.53 12.13
CA PRO A 173 3.37 18.69 11.81
C PRO A 173 2.53 17.59 12.45
N GLN A 174 1.33 17.95 12.92
CA GLN A 174 0.45 17.00 13.60
C GLN A 174 0.02 15.86 12.67
N GLU A 175 -0.18 16.18 11.40
CA GLU A 175 -0.56 15.25 10.33
C GLU A 175 0.49 14.15 10.11
N TRP A 176 1.77 14.42 10.42
CA TRP A 176 2.84 13.42 10.30
C TRP A 176 2.90 12.46 11.48
N LYS A 177 2.33 12.84 12.62
CA LYS A 177 2.24 12.00 13.82
C LYS A 177 1.08 11.00 13.72
N GLU A 178 0.22 11.17 12.72
CA GLU A 178 -0.92 10.32 12.45
C GLU A 178 -0.64 9.39 11.27
N GLY A 179 -1.29 8.23 11.24
CA GLY A 179 -1.15 7.25 10.18
C GLY A 179 -2.38 6.39 10.01
N HIS A 180 -2.69 6.01 8.78
CA HIS A 180 -3.82 5.14 8.48
C HIS A 180 -3.37 3.68 8.43
N ILE A 181 -3.96 2.83 9.26
CA ILE A 181 -3.67 1.40 9.26
C ILE A 181 -4.54 0.71 8.20
N VAL A 182 -3.88 0.12 7.20
CA VAL A 182 -4.52 -0.75 6.22
C VAL A 182 -4.31 -2.21 6.63
N LYS A 183 -5.39 -2.96 6.75
CA LYS A 183 -5.38 -4.40 7.04
C LYS A 183 -5.13 -5.18 5.74
N LEU A 184 -4.07 -5.99 5.71
CA LEU A 184 -3.76 -6.90 4.59
C LEU A 184 -3.96 -8.36 5.02
N PRO A 185 -4.77 -9.15 4.30
CA PRO A 185 -4.96 -10.56 4.62
C PRO A 185 -3.67 -11.37 4.39
N LYS A 186 -3.34 -12.27 5.33
CA LYS A 186 -2.36 -13.36 5.11
C LYS A 186 -3.06 -14.56 4.42
N LYS A 187 -2.33 -15.64 4.14
CA LYS A 187 -2.87 -16.85 3.48
C LYS A 187 -3.80 -17.72 4.35
N GLU A 188 -3.99 -17.36 5.62
CA GLU A 188 -4.68 -18.17 6.63
C GLU A 188 -6.20 -17.83 6.74
N ASN A 189 -6.86 -18.34 7.77
CA ASN A 189 -8.29 -18.10 8.02
C ASN A 189 -8.59 -16.61 8.29
N LEU A 190 -9.25 -15.95 7.35
CA LEU A 190 -9.53 -14.51 7.40
C LEU A 190 -10.62 -14.08 8.41
N GLN A 191 -11.11 -14.97 9.26
CA GLN A 191 -12.05 -14.61 10.33
C GLN A 191 -11.36 -14.05 11.59
N GLU A 192 -10.04 -14.16 11.71
CA GLU A 192 -9.31 -13.73 12.91
C GLU A 192 -8.35 -12.58 12.61
N CYS A 193 -8.31 -11.59 13.51
CA CYS A 193 -7.46 -10.39 13.31
C CYS A 193 -5.96 -10.72 13.19
N ARG A 194 -5.45 -11.73 13.92
CA ARG A 194 -4.02 -12.13 13.88
C ARG A 194 -3.53 -12.61 12.50
N HIS A 195 -4.46 -13.06 11.65
CA HIS A 195 -4.19 -13.50 10.28
C HIS A 195 -4.15 -12.33 9.30
N TYR A 196 -4.17 -11.09 9.79
CA TYR A 196 -3.93 -9.90 9.00
C TYR A 196 -2.60 -9.25 9.39
N ARG A 197 -2.04 -8.50 8.46
CA ARG A 197 -0.91 -7.61 8.68
C ARG A 197 -1.42 -6.18 8.61
N GLY A 198 -1.21 -5.40 9.66
CA GLY A 198 -1.38 -3.96 9.60
C GLY A 198 -0.20 -3.32 8.85
N ILE A 199 -0.49 -2.46 7.88
CA ILE A 199 0.49 -1.55 7.30
C ILE A 199 0.03 -0.13 7.58
N THR A 200 0.87 0.63 8.28
CA THR A 200 0.63 2.05 8.53
C THR A 200 1.07 2.87 7.33
N LEU A 201 0.12 3.58 6.72
CA LEU A 201 0.38 4.62 5.74
C LEU A 201 0.64 5.93 6.49
N LEU A 202 1.90 6.37 6.52
CA LEU A 202 2.31 7.68 7.01
C LEU A 202 2.34 8.72 5.88
N SER A 203 2.53 10.00 6.21
CA SER A 203 2.69 11.12 5.27
C SER A 203 3.90 10.99 4.32
N VAL A 204 3.76 11.47 3.06
CA VAL A 204 4.83 11.40 2.05
C VAL A 204 5.99 12.34 2.45
N PRO A 205 5.78 13.65 2.68
CA PRO A 205 6.85 14.53 3.19
C PRO A 205 7.57 13.98 4.42
N GLY A 206 6.84 13.39 5.38
CA GLY A 206 7.45 12.78 6.57
C GLY A 206 8.36 11.60 6.26
N LYS A 207 8.00 10.77 5.28
CA LYS A 207 8.88 9.69 4.79
C LYS A 207 10.11 10.22 4.07
N GLU A 208 9.99 11.31 3.33
CA GLU A 208 11.13 11.94 2.67
C GLU A 208 12.10 12.54 3.70
N PHE A 209 11.58 13.19 4.76
CA PHE A 209 12.39 13.67 5.88
C PHE A 209 13.12 12.53 6.59
N ASN A 210 12.41 11.47 6.99
CA ASN A 210 13.00 10.28 7.59
C ASN A 210 14.03 9.62 6.67
N ARG A 211 13.85 9.73 5.35
CA ARG A 211 14.82 9.20 4.39
C ARG A 211 16.13 9.99 4.42
N VAL A 212 16.09 11.31 4.54
CA VAL A 212 17.31 12.13 4.69
C VAL A 212 18.08 11.68 5.93
N ILE A 213 17.41 11.58 7.08
CA ILE A 213 18.01 11.10 8.34
C ILE A 213 18.63 9.72 8.17
N LEU A 214 17.88 8.78 7.56
CA LEU A 214 18.37 7.42 7.32
C LEU A 214 19.64 7.41 6.45
N GLU A 215 19.73 8.26 5.42
CA GLU A 215 20.91 8.30 4.57
C GLU A 215 22.13 8.87 5.30
N ARG A 216 21.95 9.83 6.23
CA ARG A 216 23.04 10.31 7.10
C ARG A 216 23.50 9.23 8.07
N LEU A 217 22.56 8.56 8.74
CA LEU A 217 22.86 7.49 9.69
C LEU A 217 23.60 6.31 9.04
N LYS A 218 23.23 5.94 7.81
CA LYS A 218 23.88 4.84 7.09
C LYS A 218 25.37 5.07 6.90
N VAL A 219 25.79 6.30 6.61
CA VAL A 219 27.21 6.62 6.40
C VAL A 219 28.03 6.28 7.65
N ALA A 220 27.51 6.63 8.83
CA ALA A 220 28.20 6.37 10.10
C ALA A 220 28.05 4.91 10.59
N LEU A 221 26.94 4.25 10.27
CA LEU A 221 26.61 2.92 10.82
C LEU A 221 27.07 1.76 9.94
N ASP A 222 27.07 1.87 8.61
CA ASP A 222 27.27 0.71 7.73
C ASP A 222 28.62 0.01 7.95
N GLY A 223 29.66 0.74 8.38
CA GLY A 223 30.98 0.20 8.74
C GLY A 223 31.10 -0.32 10.18
N LYS A 224 30.13 -0.03 11.06
CA LYS A 224 30.10 -0.47 12.46
C LYS A 224 29.16 -1.66 12.70
N LEU A 225 28.26 -1.95 11.76
CA LEU A 225 27.31 -3.06 11.85
C LEU A 225 27.99 -4.42 11.62
N ARG A 226 27.62 -5.41 12.44
CA ARG A 226 28.11 -6.80 12.37
C ARG A 226 27.82 -7.44 11.00
N GLU A 227 28.68 -8.34 10.55
CA GLU A 227 28.55 -8.99 9.24
C GLU A 227 27.29 -9.85 9.12
N GLU A 228 26.89 -10.51 10.22
CA GLU A 228 25.72 -11.39 10.30
C GLU A 228 24.40 -10.63 10.16
N GLN A 229 24.42 -9.30 10.37
CA GLN A 229 23.25 -8.46 10.13
C GLN A 229 23.04 -8.30 8.62
N ALA A 230 22.25 -9.19 8.02
CA ALA A 230 21.95 -9.17 6.60
C ALA A 230 20.73 -8.32 6.24
N GLY A 231 19.76 -8.21 7.15
CA GLY A 231 18.51 -7.47 6.90
C GLY A 231 18.75 -5.98 6.65
N PHE A 232 18.13 -5.46 5.59
CA PHE A 232 18.07 -4.02 5.27
C PHE A 232 19.43 -3.33 4.96
N ARG A 233 20.48 -4.09 4.66
CA ARG A 233 21.78 -3.57 4.19
C ARG A 233 21.92 -3.63 2.67
N LYS A 234 22.82 -2.81 2.11
CA LYS A 234 23.03 -2.69 0.66
C LYS A 234 23.61 -3.96 0.01
N LEU A 235 24.36 -4.78 0.75
CA LEU A 235 25.22 -5.85 0.18
C LEU A 235 24.86 -7.28 0.59
N ASN A 236 23.90 -7.48 1.50
CA ASN A 236 23.64 -8.81 2.06
C ASN A 236 22.24 -9.30 1.64
N HIS A 237 22.15 -9.94 0.46
CA HIS A 237 20.96 -10.72 0.14
C HIS A 237 20.96 -11.99 1.00
N VAL A 238 19.91 -12.19 1.79
CA VAL A 238 19.66 -13.47 2.45
C VAL A 238 19.31 -14.48 1.35
N GLN A 239 20.27 -15.30 0.94
CA GLN A 239 19.96 -16.54 0.22
C GLN A 239 19.29 -17.47 1.24
N THR A 240 17.97 -17.57 1.15
CA THR A 240 17.22 -18.62 1.85
C THR A 240 17.46 -19.90 1.07
N LYS A 241 18.14 -20.87 1.71
CA LYS A 241 18.29 -22.24 1.19
C LYS A 241 16.93 -22.93 1.11
#